data_AF-A0A8W8MRZ1-F1
#
_entry.id   AF-A0A8W8MRZ1-F1
#
_cell.length_a   1.000
_cell.length_b   1.000
_cell.length_c   1.000
_cell.angle_alpha   90.00
_cell.angle_beta   90.00
_cell.angle_gamma   90.00
#
_symmetry.space_group_name_H-M   'P 1'
#
loop_
_entity.id
_entity.type
_entity.pdbx_description
1 polymer ?
#
loop_
_entity_poly.entity_id
_entity_poly.type
_entity_poly.pdbx_seq_one_letter_code
_entity_poly.pdbx_strand_id
1 'polypeptide(L)'
;GTHPVNADGIVNRTVCVVGVRSYCDKQYEIRIKACGVNEYVYYLRKAQSCNEGYCFGKDLPCAKPNPCEPGNSKILHVDGDRSTSCKEKSMSLCDNTFNNEWYRVQKNGIDLKMPNTCVDQYSCGTKYPIYLSGSEPAITDKVVSRKACVNDGNMCTCSRFYNIQLRNCSTYIVYNLTSVQSCPERYCFGTEGNCKKEGEKPSNFLEYILAVVAGIVMLFIIASIVSYILYKKSLRIKSIHSEGKCQTPENEEQLKKQMP
;
A
#
# COMPACT_ATOMS: atom_id res chain seq x y z
N GLY A 1 34.33 -19.37 26.98
CA GLY A 1 35.32 -18.90 27.96
C GLY A 1 34.71 -17.80 28.82
N THR A 2 35.39 -17.37 29.87
CA THR A 2 34.95 -16.25 30.72
C THR A 2 35.11 -14.91 30.00
N HIS A 3 34.26 -13.95 30.36
CA HIS A 3 34.43 -12.56 29.91
C HIS A 3 35.71 -11.95 30.49
N PRO A 4 36.39 -11.05 29.75
CA PRO A 4 37.56 -10.34 30.28
C PRO A 4 37.22 -9.45 31.47
N VAL A 5 38.23 -9.13 32.28
CA VAL A 5 38.18 -8.03 33.24
C VAL A 5 38.82 -6.77 32.65
N ASN A 6 38.62 -5.60 33.27
CA ASN A 6 39.12 -4.32 32.75
C ASN A 6 40.64 -4.29 32.53
N ALA A 7 41.41 -5.05 33.33
CA ALA A 7 42.87 -5.15 33.20
C ALA A 7 43.34 -5.94 31.97
N ASP A 8 42.48 -6.80 31.39
CA ASP A 8 42.85 -7.68 30.29
C ASP A 8 42.98 -6.93 28.94
N GLY A 9 42.44 -5.72 28.85
CA GLY A 9 42.36 -4.99 27.59
C GLY A 9 41.43 -5.66 26.57
N ILE A 10 41.88 -5.75 25.31
CA ILE A 10 41.13 -6.42 24.24
C ILE A 10 41.60 -7.87 24.17
N VAL A 11 40.68 -8.81 24.37
CA VAL A 11 40.98 -10.25 24.32
C VAL A 11 40.29 -10.93 23.14
N ASN A 12 40.94 -11.94 22.58
CA ASN A 12 40.30 -12.86 21.64
C ASN A 12 39.49 -13.92 22.40
N ARG A 13 38.33 -14.27 21.86
CA ARG A 13 37.50 -15.37 22.33
C ARG A 13 36.95 -16.14 21.14
N THR A 14 36.97 -17.46 21.24
CA THR A 14 36.31 -18.36 20.29
C THR A 14 34.83 -18.47 20.65
N VAL A 15 33.96 -18.22 19.69
CA VAL A 15 32.52 -18.49 19.78
C VAL A 15 32.17 -19.74 19.00
N CYS A 16 31.08 -20.38 19.43
CA CYS A 16 30.55 -21.60 18.85
C CYS A 16 29.18 -21.34 18.23
N VAL A 17 29.01 -21.75 16.98
CA VAL A 17 27.68 -21.87 16.36
C VAL A 17 27.13 -23.22 16.75
N VAL A 18 25.98 -23.21 17.44
CA VAL A 18 25.30 -24.42 17.90
C VAL A 18 24.03 -24.59 17.09
N GLY A 19 23.97 -25.67 16.29
CA GLY A 19 22.76 -26.08 15.58
C GLY A 19 21.86 -26.99 16.43
N VAL A 20 21.01 -27.75 15.74
CA VAL A 20 19.99 -28.64 16.36
C VAL A 20 20.61 -29.73 17.25
N ARG A 21 21.85 -30.15 16.94
CA ARG A 21 22.51 -31.26 17.63
C ARG A 21 23.22 -30.85 18.93
N SER A 22 23.10 -29.59 19.35
CA SER A 22 23.60 -29.05 20.63
C SER A 22 25.12 -29.15 20.85
N TYR A 23 25.90 -29.52 19.84
CA TYR A 23 27.36 -29.41 19.84
C TYR A 23 27.81 -28.22 18.99
N CYS A 24 29.07 -27.82 19.15
CA CYS A 24 29.66 -26.71 18.42
C CYS A 24 29.98 -27.13 16.98
N ASP A 25 29.14 -26.72 16.02
CA ASP A 25 29.29 -27.06 14.59
C ASP A 25 30.38 -26.25 13.90
N LYS A 26 30.51 -24.96 14.26
CA LYS A 26 31.51 -24.03 13.71
C LYS A 26 32.09 -23.16 14.80
N GLN A 27 33.36 -22.81 14.64
CA GLN A 27 34.08 -21.90 15.53
C GLN A 27 34.69 -20.74 14.77
N TYR A 28 34.65 -19.57 15.37
CA TYR A 28 35.41 -18.41 14.90
C TYR A 28 35.76 -17.49 16.06
N GLU A 29 36.81 -16.71 15.88
CA GLU A 29 37.24 -15.73 16.86
C GLU A 29 36.45 -14.42 16.76
N ILE A 30 36.18 -13.84 17.92
CA ILE A 30 35.71 -12.47 18.13
C ILE A 30 36.66 -11.76 19.10
N ARG A 31 36.53 -10.43 19.20
CA ARG A 31 37.26 -9.64 20.21
C ARG A 31 36.29 -9.03 21.21
N ILE A 32 36.68 -9.02 22.48
CA ILE A 32 35.87 -8.50 23.59
C ILE A 32 36.75 -7.59 24.44
N LYS A 33 36.19 -6.47 24.90
CA LYS A 33 36.80 -5.58 25.88
C LYS A 33 35.82 -5.32 27.01
N ALA A 34 36.29 -5.36 28.25
CA ALA A 34 35.54 -4.85 29.40
C ALA A 34 35.71 -3.33 29.52
N CYS A 35 34.61 -2.61 29.74
CA CYS A 35 34.57 -1.14 29.83
C CYS A 35 34.03 -0.62 31.18
N GLY A 36 33.69 -1.52 32.11
CA GLY A 36 33.03 -1.18 33.36
C GLY A 36 32.62 -2.43 34.14
N VAL A 37 31.75 -2.25 35.13
CA VAL A 37 31.15 -3.37 35.87
C VAL A 37 30.03 -3.97 35.00
N ASN A 38 30.21 -5.22 34.57
CA ASN A 38 29.27 -5.93 33.68
C ASN A 38 29.01 -5.21 32.33
N GLU A 39 29.93 -4.36 31.89
CA GLU A 39 29.84 -3.63 30.63
C GLU A 39 30.92 -4.11 29.66
N TYR A 40 30.50 -4.57 28.50
CA TYR A 40 31.36 -5.21 27.51
C TYR A 40 31.11 -4.65 26.11
N VAL A 41 32.19 -4.42 25.37
CA VAL A 41 32.14 -4.04 23.96
C VAL A 41 32.66 -5.23 23.13
N TYR A 42 31.88 -5.62 22.13
CA TYR A 42 32.15 -6.76 21.27
C TYR A 42 32.48 -6.31 19.85
N TYR A 43 33.55 -6.86 19.29
CA TYR A 43 33.83 -6.81 17.86
C TYR A 43 33.44 -8.16 17.24
N LEU A 44 32.22 -8.21 16.69
CA LEU A 44 31.62 -9.41 16.14
C LEU A 44 31.92 -9.54 14.64
N ARG A 45 32.06 -10.77 14.16
CA ARG A 45 32.09 -11.06 12.72
C ARG A 45 30.67 -11.13 12.17
N LYS A 46 30.48 -10.74 10.92
CA LYS A 46 29.21 -10.95 10.20
C LYS A 46 28.84 -12.44 10.22
N ALA A 47 27.60 -12.74 10.55
CA ALA A 47 27.04 -14.08 10.48
C ALA A 47 27.14 -14.63 9.04
N GLN A 48 27.46 -15.91 8.89
CA GLN A 48 27.68 -16.52 7.56
C GLN A 48 26.38 -16.93 6.89
N SER A 49 25.26 -17.00 7.63
CA SER A 49 23.92 -17.26 7.09
C SER A 49 22.84 -16.45 7.79
N CYS A 50 21.66 -16.36 7.19
CA CYS A 50 20.50 -15.68 7.76
C CYS A 50 19.94 -16.35 9.03
N ASN A 51 20.31 -17.61 9.28
CA ASN A 51 19.84 -18.39 10.42
C ASN A 51 20.87 -18.42 11.57
N GLU A 52 21.99 -17.71 11.43
CA GLU A 52 23.03 -17.59 12.45
C GLU A 52 22.93 -16.22 13.15
N GLY A 53 22.96 -16.21 14.48
CA GLY A 53 22.95 -15.00 15.29
C GLY A 53 23.74 -15.17 16.59
N TYR A 54 24.22 -14.07 17.16
CA TYR A 54 24.88 -14.08 18.47
C TYR A 54 23.84 -13.97 19.59
N CYS A 55 23.88 -14.89 20.54
CA CYS A 55 23.03 -14.85 21.72
C CYS A 55 23.70 -14.02 22.82
N PHE A 56 22.94 -13.12 23.46
CA PHE A 56 23.38 -12.32 24.60
C PHE A 56 22.44 -12.54 25.79
N GLY A 57 23.03 -12.66 26.98
CA GLY A 57 22.29 -12.98 28.20
C GLY A 57 21.91 -14.45 28.33
N LYS A 58 21.64 -14.88 29.56
CA LYS A 58 21.18 -16.23 29.87
C LYS A 58 19.72 -16.13 30.32
N ASP A 59 18.89 -17.05 29.84
CA ASP A 59 17.47 -17.17 30.23
C ASP A 59 16.65 -15.89 30.00
N LEU A 60 17.09 -15.04 29.06
CA LEU A 60 16.30 -13.88 28.64
C LEU A 60 15.18 -14.36 27.70
N PRO A 61 13.92 -13.96 27.96
CA PRO A 61 12.84 -14.26 27.02
C PRO A 61 13.14 -13.57 25.69
N CYS A 62 12.80 -14.24 24.58
CA CYS A 62 12.87 -13.61 23.26
C CYS A 62 12.12 -12.29 23.29
N ALA A 63 12.81 -11.19 23.00
CA ALA A 63 12.15 -9.90 22.88
C ALA A 63 11.07 -10.02 21.79
N LYS A 64 9.81 -9.74 22.15
CA LYS A 64 8.75 -9.65 21.14
C LYS A 64 9.16 -8.56 20.15
N PRO A 65 9.13 -8.82 18.83
CA PRO A 65 9.50 -7.83 17.83
C PRO A 65 8.78 -6.51 18.08
N ASN A 66 9.50 -5.39 18.04
CA ASN A 66 8.91 -4.08 18.21
C ASN A 66 8.05 -3.77 16.97
N PRO A 67 6.71 -3.61 17.11
CA PRO A 67 5.83 -3.50 15.94
C PRO A 67 5.98 -2.17 15.18
N CYS A 68 6.73 -1.20 15.74
CA CYS A 68 7.09 0.04 15.07
C CYS A 68 8.29 -0.07 14.12
N GLU A 69 9.02 -1.18 14.17
CA GLU A 69 10.15 -1.40 13.27
C GLU A 69 9.66 -1.89 11.90
N PRO A 70 10.34 -1.50 10.80
CA PRO A 70 9.99 -1.95 9.46
C PRO A 70 9.93 -3.49 9.37
N GLY A 71 8.83 -4.01 8.81
CA GLY A 71 8.61 -5.46 8.65
C GLY A 71 7.94 -6.15 9.85
N ASN A 72 7.85 -5.50 11.01
CA ASN A 72 7.20 -6.08 12.20
C ASN A 72 5.69 -5.76 12.29
N SER A 73 5.14 -4.99 11.35
CA SER A 73 3.71 -4.74 11.18
C SER A 73 3.32 -4.78 9.70
N LYS A 74 2.08 -5.18 9.43
CA LYS A 74 1.49 -5.21 8.09
C LYS A 74 0.76 -3.90 7.81
N ILE A 75 0.84 -3.41 6.57
CA ILE A 75 0.00 -2.28 6.16
C ILE A 75 -1.40 -2.82 5.87
N LEU A 76 -2.39 -2.33 6.60
CA LEU A 76 -3.80 -2.58 6.32
C LEU A 76 -4.33 -1.43 5.46
N HIS A 77 -4.43 -1.67 4.16
CA HIS A 77 -5.05 -0.72 3.23
C HIS A 77 -6.57 -0.75 3.41
N VAL A 78 -7.16 0.43 3.63
CA VAL A 78 -8.60 0.57 3.87
C VAL A 78 -9.21 1.63 2.97
N ASP A 79 -10.50 1.47 2.68
CA ASP A 79 -11.29 2.42 1.91
C ASP A 79 -12.01 3.44 2.80
N GLY A 80 -12.75 4.35 2.18
CA GLY A 80 -13.59 5.33 2.91
C GLY A 80 -14.77 4.71 3.67
N ASP A 81 -15.05 3.44 3.43
CA ASP A 81 -16.14 2.71 4.07
C ASP A 81 -15.89 2.44 5.56
N ARG A 82 -14.63 2.40 6.02
CA ARG A 82 -14.28 2.25 7.44
C ARG A 82 -14.42 3.52 8.29
N SER A 83 -14.69 4.65 7.64
CA SER A 83 -14.84 5.94 8.30
C SER A 83 -16.10 6.00 9.17
N THR A 84 -16.04 6.74 10.28
CA THR A 84 -17.22 7.07 11.08
C THR A 84 -18.25 7.91 10.33
N SER A 85 -17.85 8.63 9.27
CA SER A 85 -18.76 9.36 8.38
C SER A 85 -19.52 8.46 7.41
N CYS A 86 -19.05 7.23 7.17
CA CYS A 86 -19.77 6.29 6.33
C CYS A 86 -20.93 5.66 7.10
N LYS A 87 -22.12 6.26 7.01
CA LYS A 87 -23.37 5.78 7.62
C LYS A 87 -24.31 5.19 6.56
N GLU A 88 -24.17 3.91 6.26
CA GLU A 88 -25.00 3.19 5.28
C GLU A 88 -25.58 1.92 5.89
N LYS A 89 -26.91 1.88 6.04
CA LYS A 89 -27.63 0.80 6.69
C LYS A 89 -27.62 -0.50 5.89
N SER A 90 -27.44 -0.42 4.57
CA SER A 90 -27.40 -1.62 3.73
C SER A 90 -26.07 -2.37 3.78
N MET A 91 -25.02 -1.79 4.36
CA MET A 91 -23.69 -2.42 4.42
C MET A 91 -23.57 -3.32 5.66
N SER A 92 -23.03 -4.53 5.45
CA SER A 92 -22.87 -5.55 6.48
C SER A 92 -21.49 -6.20 6.41
N LEU A 93 -20.43 -5.39 6.28
CA LEU A 93 -19.05 -5.87 6.24
C LEU A 93 -18.58 -6.37 7.62
N CYS A 94 -17.58 -7.24 7.64
CA CYS A 94 -17.12 -7.93 8.84
C CYS A 94 -15.59 -8.12 8.88
N ASP A 95 -15.00 -8.05 10.09
CA ASP A 95 -13.56 -8.23 10.36
C ASP A 95 -13.24 -9.59 11.01
N ASN A 96 -13.89 -10.67 10.57
CA ASN A 96 -13.72 -12.02 11.12
C ASN A 96 -12.48 -12.76 10.57
N THR A 97 -11.65 -12.07 9.80
CA THR A 97 -10.44 -12.61 9.15
C THR A 97 -9.14 -12.16 9.82
N PHE A 98 -9.19 -11.23 10.77
CA PHE A 98 -8.00 -10.82 11.52
C PHE A 98 -7.46 -11.97 12.39
N ASN A 99 -6.14 -12.01 12.58
CA ASN A 99 -5.45 -13.13 13.22
C ASN A 99 -4.45 -12.69 14.31
N ASN A 100 -4.77 -11.61 15.04
CA ASN A 100 -3.93 -11.05 16.12
C ASN A 100 -2.52 -10.65 15.65
N GLU A 101 -2.43 -10.03 14.48
CA GLU A 101 -1.21 -9.45 13.94
C GLU A 101 -1.19 -7.93 14.14
N TRP A 102 0.00 -7.33 14.00
CA TRP A 102 0.17 -5.89 14.04
C TRP A 102 -0.17 -5.24 12.70
N TYR A 103 -1.08 -4.29 12.72
CA TYR A 103 -1.52 -3.54 11.54
C TYR A 103 -1.23 -2.04 11.68
N ARG A 104 -0.61 -1.44 10.66
CA ARG A 104 -0.58 0.00 10.42
C ARG A 104 -1.66 0.32 9.40
N VAL A 105 -2.70 1.04 9.82
CA VAL A 105 -3.88 1.26 8.98
C VAL A 105 -3.70 2.50 8.11
N GLN A 106 -3.91 2.36 6.81
CA GLN A 106 -3.69 3.44 5.85
C GLN A 106 -4.79 3.53 4.79
N LYS A 107 -5.10 4.77 4.40
CA LYS A 107 -5.90 5.08 3.22
C LYS A 107 -5.12 6.03 2.33
N ASN A 108 -4.83 5.63 1.10
CA ASN A 108 -4.03 6.41 0.14
C ASN A 108 -2.69 6.90 0.72
N GLY A 109 -2.01 6.07 1.52
CA GLY A 109 -0.74 6.40 2.16
C GLY A 109 -0.86 7.29 3.42
N ILE A 110 -2.07 7.69 3.80
CA ILE A 110 -2.33 8.47 5.01
C ILE A 110 -2.69 7.52 6.15
N ASP A 111 -1.99 7.62 7.28
CA ASP A 111 -2.25 6.82 8.47
C ASP A 111 -3.58 7.21 9.12
N LEU A 112 -4.41 6.21 9.41
CA LEU A 112 -5.70 6.40 10.07
C LEU A 112 -5.66 5.89 11.50
N LYS A 113 -6.42 6.56 12.36
CA LYS A 113 -6.62 6.13 13.74
C LYS A 113 -8.02 5.57 13.95
N MET A 114 -8.11 4.63 14.88
CA MET A 114 -9.40 4.17 15.37
C MET A 114 -10.04 5.31 16.19
N PRO A 115 -11.32 5.67 15.95
CA PRO A 115 -12.00 6.64 16.79
C PRO A 115 -12.00 6.15 18.25
N ASN A 116 -11.69 7.05 19.18
CA ASN A 116 -11.70 6.80 20.62
C ASN A 116 -12.94 7.36 21.33
N THR A 117 -13.86 7.90 20.54
CA THR A 117 -15.20 8.33 20.95
C THR A 117 -16.23 7.38 20.35
N CYS A 118 -17.44 7.45 20.88
CA CYS A 118 -18.54 6.63 20.38
C CYS A 118 -18.73 6.81 18.87
N VAL A 119 -19.04 5.70 18.21
CA VAL A 119 -19.44 5.65 16.81
C VAL A 119 -20.88 5.12 16.72
N ASP A 120 -21.75 5.85 16.03
CA ASP A 120 -23.16 5.47 15.83
C ASP A 120 -23.29 4.14 15.08
N GLN A 121 -24.33 3.37 15.39
CA GLN A 121 -24.70 2.16 14.63
C GLN A 121 -24.79 2.45 13.12
N TYR A 122 -24.51 1.44 12.29
CA TYR A 122 -24.48 1.54 10.82
C TYR A 122 -23.35 2.40 10.24
N SER A 123 -22.38 2.77 11.08
CA SER A 123 -21.16 3.43 10.62
C SER A 123 -20.11 2.42 10.17
N CYS A 124 -19.05 2.89 9.50
CA CYS A 124 -17.88 2.08 9.16
C CYS A 124 -18.20 0.88 8.25
N GLY A 125 -19.27 0.98 7.46
CA GLY A 125 -19.69 -0.05 6.50
C GLY A 125 -20.20 -1.33 7.15
N THR A 126 -20.65 -1.26 8.40
CA THR A 126 -21.13 -2.42 9.16
C THR A 126 -22.32 -2.05 10.02
N LYS A 127 -23.09 -3.04 10.49
CA LYS A 127 -24.18 -2.79 11.45
C LYS A 127 -23.61 -2.43 12.82
N TYR A 128 -22.58 -3.14 13.26
CA TYR A 128 -22.04 -3.03 14.63
C TYR A 128 -20.60 -2.50 14.60
N PRO A 129 -20.42 -1.17 14.55
CA PRO A 129 -19.10 -0.57 14.49
C PRO A 129 -18.32 -0.78 15.79
N ILE A 130 -17.02 -0.93 15.66
CA ILE A 130 -16.09 -1.13 16.76
C ILE A 130 -15.14 0.07 16.86
N TYR A 131 -15.10 0.70 18.02
CA TYR A 131 -14.28 1.88 18.31
C TYR A 131 -13.39 1.65 19.55
N LEU A 132 -12.34 2.45 19.72
CA LEU A 132 -11.44 2.32 20.85
C LEU A 132 -12.13 2.80 22.14
N SER A 133 -12.16 1.93 23.15
CA SER A 133 -12.66 2.28 24.49
C SER A 133 -11.48 2.65 25.38
N GLY A 134 -11.14 3.94 25.38
CA GLY A 134 -10.07 4.51 26.19
C GLY A 134 -9.17 5.46 25.41
N SER A 135 -8.11 5.93 26.06
CA SER A 135 -7.13 6.83 25.45
C SER A 135 -6.17 6.09 24.51
N GLU A 136 -5.71 6.83 23.50
CA GLU A 136 -4.57 6.42 22.68
C GLU A 136 -3.30 6.31 23.54
N PRO A 137 -2.36 5.39 23.22
CA PRO A 137 -1.07 5.33 23.88
C PRO A 137 -0.24 6.61 23.63
N ALA A 138 0.48 7.05 24.66
CA ALA A 138 1.53 8.04 24.51
C ALA A 138 2.75 7.44 23.79
N ILE A 139 3.63 8.29 23.24
CA ILE A 139 4.87 7.84 22.56
C ILE A 139 5.79 7.07 23.53
N THR A 140 5.80 7.46 24.80
CA THR A 140 6.57 6.81 25.86
C THR A 140 5.99 5.47 26.30
N ASP A 141 4.70 5.24 26.04
CA ASP A 141 4.04 3.98 26.42
C ASP A 141 4.51 2.87 25.53
N LYS A 142 4.94 1.74 26.12
CA LYS A 142 5.22 0.48 25.41
C LYS A 142 3.96 -0.07 24.73
N VAL A 143 3.95 -1.36 24.39
CA VAL A 143 2.70 -2.01 23.97
C VAL A 143 1.70 -1.91 25.13
N VAL A 144 0.55 -1.30 24.86
CA VAL A 144 -0.56 -1.18 25.83
C VAL A 144 -1.71 -2.08 25.41
N SER A 145 -2.39 -2.67 26.39
CA SER A 145 -3.67 -3.34 26.15
C SER A 145 -4.82 -2.36 26.33
N ARG A 146 -5.80 -2.42 25.43
CA ARG A 146 -7.02 -1.62 25.45
C ARG A 146 -8.22 -2.49 25.09
N LYS A 147 -9.40 -1.97 25.35
CA LYS A 147 -10.64 -2.57 24.89
C LYS A 147 -11.11 -1.85 23.64
N ALA A 148 -11.56 -2.59 22.64
CA ALA A 148 -12.32 -2.06 21.51
C ALA A 148 -13.79 -2.37 21.77
N CYS A 149 -14.60 -1.33 21.84
CA CYS A 149 -16.02 -1.39 22.17
C CYS A 149 -16.85 -1.58 20.91
N VAL A 150 -17.85 -2.43 20.99
CA VAL A 150 -18.82 -2.63 19.91
C VAL A 150 -20.09 -1.89 20.29
N ASN A 151 -20.56 -1.03 19.37
CA ASN A 151 -21.87 -0.43 19.49
C ASN A 151 -22.93 -1.27 18.76
N ASP A 152 -23.89 -1.82 19.50
CA ASP A 152 -25.01 -2.59 18.96
C ASP A 152 -26.40 -1.95 19.14
N GLY A 153 -26.46 -0.72 19.66
CA GLY A 153 -27.73 -0.05 19.99
C GLY A 153 -27.71 1.47 19.80
N ASN A 154 -28.89 2.07 19.99
CA ASN A 154 -29.02 3.53 20.06
C ASN A 154 -28.46 4.01 21.41
N MET A 155 -27.81 5.18 21.44
CA MET A 155 -27.14 5.78 22.62
C MET A 155 -25.73 5.26 22.96
N CYS A 156 -24.92 4.83 21.99
CA CYS A 156 -23.49 4.60 22.24
C CYS A 156 -23.19 3.56 23.33
N THR A 157 -24.07 2.57 23.47
CA THR A 157 -23.92 1.58 24.53
C THR A 157 -22.91 0.52 24.09
N CYS A 158 -21.92 0.28 24.94
CA CYS A 158 -20.96 -0.77 24.71
C CYS A 158 -21.51 -2.11 25.19
N SER A 159 -21.89 -3.00 24.27
CA SER A 159 -22.42 -4.31 24.67
C SER A 159 -21.34 -5.34 24.95
N ARG A 160 -20.21 -5.23 24.23
CA ARG A 160 -19.10 -6.18 24.33
C ARG A 160 -17.79 -5.54 23.91
N PHE A 161 -16.71 -6.22 24.26
CA PHE A 161 -15.35 -5.73 24.05
C PHE A 161 -14.48 -6.78 23.39
N TYR A 162 -13.59 -6.31 22.51
CA TYR A 162 -12.42 -7.05 22.07
C TYR A 162 -11.18 -6.51 22.78
N ASN A 163 -10.35 -7.39 23.32
CA ASN A 163 -9.06 -7.00 23.86
C ASN A 163 -8.09 -6.83 22.71
N ILE A 164 -7.60 -5.61 22.50
CA ILE A 164 -6.63 -5.29 21.46
C ILE A 164 -5.36 -4.72 22.08
N GLN A 165 -4.28 -4.72 21.33
CA GLN A 165 -3.03 -4.07 21.75
C GLN A 165 -2.68 -2.92 20.82
N LEU A 166 -2.10 -1.87 21.37
CA LEU A 166 -1.71 -0.68 20.62
C LEU A 166 -0.28 -0.31 20.97
N ARG A 167 0.41 0.31 20.02
CA ARG A 167 1.70 0.95 20.24
C ARG A 167 1.75 2.24 19.42
N ASN A 168 2.13 3.32 20.07
CA ASN A 168 2.41 4.59 19.40
C ASN A 168 3.83 4.57 18.84
N CYS A 169 3.96 4.73 17.53
CA CYS A 169 5.22 4.73 16.79
C CYS A 169 5.65 6.16 16.40
N SER A 170 5.32 7.13 17.24
CA SER A 170 5.48 8.58 17.02
C SER A 170 4.48 9.16 16.02
N THR A 171 4.61 8.82 14.73
CA THR A 171 3.78 9.43 13.67
C THR A 171 2.51 8.63 13.35
N TYR A 172 2.45 7.37 13.76
CA TYR A 172 1.31 6.48 13.56
C TYR A 172 1.13 5.55 14.76
N ILE A 173 -0.04 4.90 14.83
CA ILE A 173 -0.33 3.86 15.81
C ILE A 173 -0.47 2.54 15.07
N VAL A 174 0.15 1.49 15.62
CA VAL A 174 -0.06 0.11 15.17
C VAL A 174 -1.02 -0.60 16.13
N TYR A 175 -1.89 -1.42 15.56
CA TYR A 175 -2.95 -2.12 16.27
C TYR A 175 -2.76 -3.61 16.12
N ASN A 176 -2.71 -4.33 17.23
CA ASN A 176 -2.92 -5.77 17.23
C ASN A 176 -4.42 -6.03 17.37
N LEU A 177 -5.06 -6.37 16.24
CA LEU A 177 -6.51 -6.53 16.14
C LEU A 177 -6.90 -7.99 16.27
N THR A 178 -7.91 -8.25 17.10
CA THR A 178 -8.50 -9.58 17.28
C THR A 178 -9.63 -9.81 16.28
N SER A 179 -9.72 -11.05 15.78
CA SER A 179 -10.85 -11.47 14.95
C SER A 179 -12.17 -11.23 15.68
N VAL A 180 -13.15 -10.68 14.96
CA VAL A 180 -14.49 -10.54 15.51
C VAL A 180 -15.20 -11.90 15.56
N GLN A 181 -15.96 -12.15 16.62
CA GLN A 181 -16.67 -13.40 16.90
C GLN A 181 -18.06 -13.48 16.26
N SER A 182 -18.63 -12.36 15.81
CA SER A 182 -19.95 -12.32 15.19
C SER A 182 -19.95 -11.32 14.02
N CYS A 183 -20.90 -11.45 13.10
CA CYS A 183 -21.04 -10.55 11.95
C CYS A 183 -22.48 -10.01 11.87
N PRO A 184 -22.66 -8.78 11.37
CA PRO A 184 -21.64 -7.90 10.80
C PRO A 184 -21.03 -6.93 11.84
N GLU A 185 -19.73 -7.07 12.09
CA GLU A 185 -18.98 -6.29 13.08
C GLU A 185 -17.62 -5.89 12.51
N ARG A 186 -17.22 -4.62 12.67
CA ARG A 186 -16.03 -4.09 11.99
C ARG A 186 -15.36 -2.96 12.75
N TYR A 187 -14.03 -2.98 12.80
CA TYR A 187 -13.22 -1.90 13.36
C TYR A 187 -13.26 -0.65 12.47
N CYS A 188 -13.64 0.46 13.08
CA CYS A 188 -13.67 1.78 12.47
C CYS A 188 -12.27 2.38 12.38
N PHE A 189 -12.00 3.09 11.29
CA PHE A 189 -10.78 3.85 11.10
C PHE A 189 -11.05 5.14 10.32
N GLY A 190 -10.57 6.25 10.88
CA GLY A 190 -10.75 7.58 10.32
C GLY A 190 -12.15 8.16 10.53
N THR A 191 -12.25 9.47 10.33
CA THR A 191 -13.49 10.25 10.47
C THR A 191 -14.00 10.78 9.14
N GLU A 192 -13.23 10.64 8.06
CA GLU A 192 -13.56 11.13 6.72
C GLU A 192 -13.53 10.00 5.67
N GLY A 193 -14.67 9.79 5.01
CA GLY A 193 -14.83 8.76 4.01
C GLY A 193 -16.28 8.62 3.52
N ASN A 194 -16.42 8.05 2.33
CA ASN A 194 -17.71 7.80 1.71
C ASN A 194 -18.01 6.30 1.75
N CYS A 195 -19.27 5.96 1.95
CA CYS A 195 -19.76 4.60 1.74
C CYS A 195 -19.78 4.32 0.24
N LYS A 196 -18.75 3.68 -0.28
CA LYS A 196 -18.81 3.07 -1.61
C LYS A 196 -19.30 1.65 -1.42
N LYS A 197 -20.33 1.25 -2.14
CA LYS A 197 -20.73 -0.16 -2.19
C LYS A 197 -19.70 -0.91 -3.04
N GLU A 198 -19.30 -2.11 -2.63
CA GLU A 198 -18.52 -2.98 -3.52
C GLU A 198 -19.27 -3.12 -4.85
N GLY A 199 -18.62 -2.72 -5.96
CA GLY A 199 -19.21 -2.69 -7.30
C GLY A 199 -19.63 -1.31 -7.82
N GLU A 200 -19.59 -0.25 -7.00
CA GLU A 200 -19.79 1.12 -7.47
C GLU A 200 -18.51 1.62 -8.15
N LYS A 201 -18.40 1.36 -9.46
CA LYS A 201 -17.34 1.95 -10.29
C LYS A 201 -17.40 3.47 -10.13
N PRO A 202 -16.26 4.17 -9.95
CA PRO A 202 -16.28 5.61 -10.07
C PRO A 202 -16.81 5.94 -11.47
N SER A 203 -17.89 6.70 -11.56
CA SER A 203 -18.32 7.27 -12.83
C SER A 203 -17.21 8.24 -13.26
N ASN A 204 -16.21 7.75 -13.99
CA ASN A 204 -15.15 8.58 -14.57
C ASN A 204 -15.74 9.34 -15.78
N PHE A 205 -16.78 10.13 -15.53
CA PHE A 205 -17.40 11.04 -16.49
C PHE A 205 -16.34 11.94 -17.12
N LEU A 206 -15.34 12.35 -16.33
CA LEU A 206 -14.23 13.17 -16.82
C LEU A 206 -13.31 12.42 -17.80
N GLU A 207 -12.98 11.15 -17.55
CA GLU A 207 -12.18 10.37 -18.52
C GLU A 207 -12.96 10.11 -19.81
N TYR A 208 -14.26 9.85 -19.70
CA TYR A 208 -15.14 9.70 -20.85
C TYR A 208 -15.19 10.99 -21.69
N ILE A 209 -15.36 12.15 -21.06
CA ILE A 209 -15.35 13.44 -21.74
C ILE A 209 -13.99 13.71 -22.39
N LEU A 210 -12.88 13.43 -21.69
CA LEU A 210 -11.52 13.58 -22.25
C LEU A 210 -11.31 12.69 -23.49
N ALA A 211 -11.80 11.45 -23.47
CA ALA A 211 -11.72 10.53 -24.60
C ALA A 211 -12.57 11.00 -25.80
N VAL A 212 -13.79 11.50 -25.55
CA VAL A 212 -14.67 12.05 -26.61
C VAL A 212 -14.04 13.29 -27.24
N VAL A 213 -13.51 14.22 -26.42
CA VAL A 213 -12.85 15.43 -26.91
C VAL A 213 -11.59 15.08 -27.72
N ALA A 214 -10.77 14.14 -27.25
CA ALA A 214 -9.59 13.68 -27.99
C ALA A 214 -9.98 13.06 -29.34
N GLY A 215 -11.06 12.28 -29.40
CA GLY A 215 -11.60 11.72 -30.64
C GLY A 215 -12.06 12.79 -31.63
N ILE A 216 -12.78 13.80 -31.16
CA ILE A 216 -13.23 14.93 -31.99
C ILE A 216 -12.03 15.72 -32.56
N VAL A 217 -11.02 16.01 -31.73
CA VAL A 217 -9.80 16.70 -32.19
C VAL A 217 -9.06 15.88 -33.24
N MET A 218 -8.93 14.57 -33.05
CA MET A 218 -8.32 13.67 -34.04
C MET A 218 -9.06 13.68 -35.38
N LEU A 219 -10.39 13.71 -35.37
CA LEU A 219 -11.19 13.81 -36.60
C LEU A 219 -10.94 15.12 -37.34
N PHE A 220 -10.84 16.25 -36.64
CA PHE A 220 -10.51 17.54 -37.28
C PHE A 220 -9.11 17.55 -37.90
N ILE A 221 -8.12 16.95 -37.22
CA ILE A 221 -6.76 16.80 -37.75
C ILE A 221 -6.77 15.93 -39.01
N ILE A 222 -7.47 14.78 -38.98
CA ILE A 222 -7.56 13.89 -40.15
C ILE A 222 -8.26 14.60 -41.31
N ALA A 223 -9.38 15.30 -41.06
CA ALA A 223 -10.10 16.05 -42.10
C ALA A 223 -9.23 17.15 -42.72
N SER A 224 -8.43 17.84 -41.90
CA SER A 224 -7.50 18.88 -42.37
C SER A 224 -6.39 18.30 -43.24
N ILE A 225 -5.82 17.15 -42.85
CA ILE A 225 -4.79 16.43 -43.63
C ILE A 225 -5.38 15.94 -44.96
N VAL A 226 -6.59 15.36 -44.95
CA VAL A 226 -7.26 14.89 -46.16
C VAL A 226 -7.56 16.06 -47.10
N SER A 227 -8.12 17.15 -46.61
CA SER A 227 -8.35 18.37 -47.39
C SER A 227 -7.05 18.91 -47.98
N TYR A 228 -5.95 18.92 -47.22
CA TYR A 228 -4.64 19.35 -47.71
C TYR A 228 -4.10 18.42 -48.81
N ILE A 229 -4.25 17.09 -48.67
CA ILE A 229 -3.86 16.12 -49.70
C ILE A 229 -4.69 16.30 -50.97
N LEU A 230 -6.01 16.46 -50.84
CA LEU A 230 -6.91 16.71 -51.98
C LEU A 230 -6.58 18.03 -52.68
N TYR A 231 -6.33 19.09 -51.91
CA TYR A 231 -5.88 20.38 -52.42
C TYR A 231 -4.56 20.26 -53.20
N LYS A 232 -3.56 19.59 -52.62
CA LYS A 232 -2.26 19.35 -53.27
C LYS A 232 -2.38 18.50 -54.53
N LYS A 233 -3.28 17.50 -54.54
CA LYS A 233 -3.58 16.69 -55.73
C LYS A 233 -4.23 17.53 -56.83
N SER A 234 -5.16 18.42 -56.48
CA SER A 234 -5.77 19.37 -57.43
C SER A 234 -4.74 20.32 -58.05
N LEU A 235 -3.81 20.84 -57.25
CA LEU A 235 -2.71 21.69 -57.74
C LEU A 235 -1.77 20.94 -58.71
N ARG A 236 -1.46 19.66 -58.44
CA ARG A 236 -0.67 18.83 -59.37
C ARG A 236 -1.39 18.58 -60.70
N ILE A 237 -2.70 18.34 -60.67
CA ILE A 237 -3.50 18.16 -61.90
C ILE A 237 -3.51 19.46 -62.73
N LYS A 238 -3.57 20.63 -62.09
CA LYS A 238 -3.46 21.93 -62.79
C LYS A 238 -2.08 22.16 -63.42
N SER A 239 -0.99 21.71 -62.78
CA SER A 239 0.38 21.81 -63.32
C SER A 239 0.61 20.90 -64.53
N ILE A 240 0.04 19.69 -64.55
CA ILE A 240 0.14 18.77 -65.71
C ILE A 240 -0.63 19.33 -66.92
N HIS A 241 -1.70 20.09 -66.69
CA HIS A 241 -2.46 20.69 -67.79
C HIS A 241 -1.81 21.95 -68.39
N SER A 242 -0.80 22.55 -67.74
CA SER A 242 -0.05 23.68 -68.32
C SER A 242 1.19 23.28 -69.13
N GLU A 243 1.69 22.05 -69.01
CA GLU A 243 2.88 21.57 -69.76
C GLU A 243 2.53 20.80 -71.05
N GLY A 244 1.24 20.60 -71.36
CA GLY A 244 0.77 19.80 -72.51
C GLY A 244 0.38 20.57 -73.78
N LYS A 245 0.85 21.80 -74.01
CA LYS A 245 0.57 22.54 -75.26
C LYS A 245 1.83 23.12 -75.90
N CYS A 246 2.41 22.38 -76.84
CA CYS A 246 3.11 22.91 -78.00
C CYS A 246 3.06 21.90 -79.17
N GLN A 247 2.85 22.44 -80.37
CA GLN A 247 3.03 21.89 -81.74
C GLN A 247 1.83 21.23 -82.46
N THR A 248 1.15 22.05 -83.28
CA THR A 248 0.65 21.75 -84.65
C THR A 248 1.83 21.53 -85.62
N PRO A 249 1.74 20.84 -86.79
CA PRO A 249 0.76 21.16 -87.86
C PRO A 249 0.28 20.04 -88.83
N GLU A 250 -0.71 20.44 -89.64
CA GLU A 250 -0.95 20.14 -91.07
C GLU A 250 -1.24 18.72 -91.60
N ASN A 251 -2.49 18.58 -92.05
CA ASN A 251 -2.99 17.97 -93.29
C ASN A 251 -2.17 16.83 -93.92
N GLU A 252 -2.77 15.64 -93.97
CA GLU A 252 -2.66 14.83 -95.17
C GLU A 252 -4.02 14.23 -95.58
N GLU A 253 -4.26 14.46 -96.85
CA GLU A 253 -5.37 14.13 -97.71
C GLU A 253 -5.62 12.61 -97.83
N GLN A 254 -6.85 12.26 -98.18
CA GLN A 254 -7.18 11.13 -99.08
C GLN A 254 -6.81 9.72 -98.59
N LEU A 255 -7.74 9.05 -97.88
CA LEU A 255 -7.96 7.63 -98.19
C LEU A 255 -9.39 7.14 -97.90
N LYS A 256 -10.10 6.94 -99.02
CA LYS A 256 -11.09 5.88 -99.26
C LYS A 256 -12.45 5.97 -98.55
N LYS A 257 -13.39 6.51 -99.34
CA LYS A 257 -14.64 5.84 -99.73
C LYS A 257 -14.60 4.31 -99.49
N GLN A 258 -15.53 3.78 -98.71
CA GLN A 258 -16.61 2.95 -99.25
C GLN A 258 -17.67 2.68 -98.18
N MET A 259 -18.88 3.09 -98.54
CA MET A 259 -20.14 2.80 -97.87
C MET A 259 -20.55 1.32 -98.11
N PRO A 260 -21.72 0.91 -97.63
CA PRO A 260 -22.83 0.82 -98.58
C PRO A 260 -23.88 1.92 -98.40
#